data_AF-A0A1B7MW90-F1
#
_entry.id   AF-A0A1B7MW90-F1
#
_cell.length_a   1.000
_cell.length_b   1.000
_cell.length_c   1.000
_cell.angle_alpha   90.00
_cell.angle_beta   90.00
_cell.angle_gamma   90.00
#
_symmetry.space_group_name_H-M   'P 1'
#
loop_
_entity.id
_entity.type
_entity.pdbx_description
1 polymer ?
#
loop_
_entity_poly.entity_id
_entity_poly.type
_entity_poly.pdbx_seq_one_letter_code
_entity_poly.pdbx_strand_id
1 'polypeptide(L)'
;YVAQVKLAQQVKGPYFAGEEFGLVDVANAPWVAQEYILTEHRGYDIAQVGNGWSEYVERLATRESVGKTTSAEDKLQVIYDRYLRDEAQSEVAEATRAGRALP
;
A
#
# COMPACT_ATOMS: atom_id res chain seq x y z
N TYR A 1 10.65 2.50 3.44
CA TYR A 1 11.65 1.45 3.18
C TYR A 1 11.89 0.48 4.36
N VAL A 2 12.42 0.85 5.54
CA VAL A 2 12.83 -0.12 6.60
C VAL A 2 11.78 -1.18 6.96
N ALA A 3 10.52 -0.80 7.17
CA ALA A 3 9.46 -1.75 7.51
C ALA A 3 9.15 -2.73 6.36
N GLN A 4 9.13 -2.24 5.12
CA GLN A 4 8.90 -3.08 3.93
C GLN A 4 10.06 -4.06 3.73
N VAL A 5 11.32 -3.63 3.92
CA VAL A 5 12.50 -4.51 3.88
C VAL A 5 12.37 -5.62 4.91
N LYS A 6 12.02 -5.27 6.15
CA LYS A 6 11.83 -6.26 7.23
C LYS A 6 10.69 -7.23 6.91
N LEU A 7 9.59 -6.75 6.36
CA LEU A 7 8.45 -7.60 5.98
C LEU A 7 8.83 -8.55 4.84
N ALA A 8 9.48 -8.05 3.79
CA ALA A 8 9.95 -8.84 2.65
C ALA A 8 10.87 -9.99 3.09
N GLN A 9 11.77 -9.75 4.05
CA GLN A 9 12.65 -10.79 4.62
C GLN A 9 11.91 -11.89 5.39
N GLN A 10 10.68 -11.64 5.82
CA GLN A 10 9.86 -12.59 6.58
C GLN A 10 8.88 -13.38 5.71
N VAL A 11 8.70 -12.99 4.44
CA VAL A 11 7.86 -13.71 3.49
C VAL A 11 8.47 -15.08 3.23
N LYS A 12 7.70 -16.14 3.51
CA LYS A 12 8.11 -17.53 3.27
C LYS A 12 7.81 -17.99 1.83
N GLY A 13 6.98 -17.22 1.12
CA GLY A 13 6.65 -17.33 -0.31
C GLY A 13 5.56 -18.34 -0.61
N PRO A 14 4.76 -18.22 -1.71
CA PRO A 14 4.30 -17.01 -2.43
C PRO A 14 3.75 -15.89 -1.54
N TYR A 15 3.19 -16.26 -0.40
CA TYR A 15 2.53 -15.36 0.53
C TYR A 15 3.32 -15.31 1.85
N PHE A 16 2.92 -14.46 2.77
CA PHE A 16 3.69 -14.20 3.99
C PHE A 16 4.01 -15.48 4.76
N ALA A 17 3.02 -16.36 4.95
CA ALA A 17 3.18 -17.59 5.72
C ALA A 17 3.62 -18.82 4.91
N GLY A 18 3.70 -18.72 3.57
CA GLY A 18 3.94 -19.85 2.69
C GLY A 18 3.02 -19.83 1.46
N GLU A 19 2.58 -21.01 1.04
CA GLU A 19 1.70 -21.22 -0.12
C GLU A 19 0.29 -20.63 0.02
N GLU A 20 -0.18 -20.46 1.26
CA GLU A 20 -1.54 -20.02 1.54
C GLU A 20 -1.63 -18.51 1.75
N PHE A 21 -2.60 -17.89 1.06
CA PHE A 21 -2.93 -16.48 1.24
C PHE A 21 -3.65 -16.28 2.57
N GLY A 22 -3.06 -15.48 3.45
CA GLY A 22 -3.52 -15.33 4.84
C GLY A 22 -3.74 -13.88 5.26
N LEU A 23 -3.97 -13.72 6.57
CA LEU A 23 -4.34 -12.42 7.14
C LEU A 23 -3.28 -11.34 6.94
N VAL A 24 -1.99 -11.69 6.97
CA VAL A 24 -0.90 -10.71 6.75
C VAL A 24 -0.92 -10.19 5.31
N ASP A 25 -1.25 -11.05 4.36
CA ASP A 25 -1.38 -10.70 2.95
C ASP A 25 -2.61 -9.81 2.72
N VAL A 26 -3.75 -10.19 3.30
CA VAL A 26 -4.99 -9.39 3.29
C VAL A 26 -4.75 -8.01 3.89
N ALA A 27 -4.02 -7.95 5.01
CA ALA A 27 -3.70 -6.70 5.71
C ALA A 27 -2.62 -5.86 5.01
N ASN A 28 -1.97 -6.34 3.95
CA ASN A 28 -1.05 -5.54 3.15
C ASN A 28 -1.61 -5.22 1.75
N ALA A 29 -2.50 -6.06 1.22
CA ALA A 29 -3.02 -5.96 -0.14
C ALA A 29 -3.56 -4.55 -0.51
N PRO A 30 -4.36 -3.85 0.34
CA PRO A 30 -4.83 -2.51 0.02
C PRO A 30 -3.72 -1.47 -0.17
N TRP A 31 -2.64 -1.57 0.62
CA TRP A 31 -1.53 -0.62 0.59
C TRP A 31 -0.65 -0.85 -0.63
N VAL A 32 -0.31 -2.10 -0.92
CA VAL A 32 0.55 -2.44 -2.07
C VAL A 32 -0.13 -2.11 -3.40
N ALA A 33 -1.46 -2.29 -3.49
CA ALA A 33 -2.25 -1.91 -4.67
C ALA A 33 -2.26 -0.38 -4.92
N GLN A 34 -1.90 0.42 -3.92
CA GLN A 34 -1.90 1.88 -3.96
C GLN A 34 -0.48 2.47 -4.03
N GLU A 35 0.57 1.64 -4.01
CA GLU A 35 1.96 2.14 -4.01
C GLU A 35 2.30 2.97 -5.26
N TYR A 36 1.63 2.74 -6.39
CA TYR A 36 1.83 3.54 -7.61
C TYR A 36 1.59 5.04 -7.39
N ILE A 37 0.65 5.40 -6.51
CA ILE A 37 0.35 6.81 -6.17
C ILE A 37 1.56 7.45 -5.49
N LEU A 38 2.27 6.69 -4.65
CA LEU A 38 3.48 7.17 -3.99
C LEU A 38 4.62 7.31 -5.00
N THR A 39 4.72 6.39 -5.96
CA THR A 39 5.69 6.47 -7.05
C THR A 39 5.49 7.75 -7.87
N GLU A 40 4.24 8.03 -8.25
CA GLU A 40 3.89 9.19 -9.08
C GLU A 40 4.03 10.54 -8.36
N HIS A 41 3.67 10.59 -7.07
CA HIS A 41 3.51 11.87 -6.38
C HIS A 41 4.46 12.11 -5.20
N ARG A 42 5.21 11.10 -4.76
CA ARG A 42 6.01 11.16 -3.53
C ARG A 42 7.44 10.61 -3.69
N GLY A 43 7.87 10.31 -4.91
CA GLY A 43 9.24 9.84 -5.19
C GLY A 43 9.56 8.50 -4.55
N TYR A 44 8.52 7.69 -4.29
CA TYR A 44 8.72 6.31 -3.86
C TYR A 44 9.29 5.49 -5.01
N ASP A 45 10.28 4.66 -4.70
CA ASP A 45 10.84 3.70 -5.64
C ASP A 45 10.87 2.33 -4.98
N ILE A 46 10.03 1.42 -5.49
CA ILE A 46 9.91 0.05 -4.99
C ILE A 46 11.24 -0.71 -5.07
N ALA A 47 12.10 -0.38 -6.04
CA ALA A 47 13.42 -0.99 -6.19
C ALA A 47 14.34 -0.69 -4.99
N GLN A 48 14.11 0.41 -4.27
CA GLN A 48 14.87 0.73 -3.06
C GLN A 48 14.52 -0.17 -1.86
N VAL A 49 13.39 -0.89 -1.91
CA VAL A 49 13.08 -1.94 -0.93
C VAL A 49 13.81 -3.25 -1.27
N GLY A 50 13.94 -3.54 -2.58
CA GLY A 50 14.59 -4.73 -3.12
C GLY A 50 13.62 -5.73 -3.73
N ASN A 51 14.15 -6.65 -4.55
CA ASN A 51 13.36 -7.54 -5.43
C ASN A 51 12.32 -8.39 -4.69
N GLY A 52 12.63 -8.87 -3.47
CA GLY A 52 11.68 -9.68 -2.70
C GLY A 52 10.40 -8.93 -2.32
N TRP A 53 10.47 -7.60 -2.17
CA TRP A 53 9.27 -6.79 -1.96
C TRP A 53 8.49 -6.63 -3.26
N SER A 54 9.16 -6.31 -4.37
CA SER A 54 8.51 -6.19 -5.68
C SER A 54 7.75 -7.46 -6.08
N GLU A 55 8.37 -8.63 -5.88
CA GLU A 55 7.73 -9.92 -6.16
C GLU A 55 6.52 -10.18 -5.25
N TYR A 56 6.61 -9.82 -3.97
CA TYR A 56 5.49 -9.97 -3.03
C TYR A 56 4.33 -9.05 -3.40
N VAL A 57 4.62 -7.78 -3.68
CA VAL A 57 3.65 -6.77 -4.13
C VAL A 57 2.93 -7.23 -5.40
N GLU A 58 3.67 -7.73 -6.40
CA GLU A 58 3.10 -8.23 -7.64
C GLU A 58 2.12 -9.39 -7.39
N ARG A 59 2.49 -10.36 -6.53
CA ARG A 59 1.61 -11.49 -6.17
C ARG A 59 0.34 -11.06 -5.46
N LEU A 60 0.43 -10.04 -4.60
CA LEU A 60 -0.75 -9.50 -3.91
C LEU A 60 -1.66 -8.72 -4.86
N ALA A 61 -1.08 -7.81 -5.66
CA ALA A 61 -1.83 -6.93 -6.55
C ALA A 61 -2.55 -7.70 -7.68
N THR A 62 -1.95 -8.79 -8.17
CA THR A 62 -2.52 -9.63 -9.24
C THR A 62 -3.53 -10.67 -8.76
N ARG A 63 -3.72 -10.82 -7.44
CA ARG A 63 -4.69 -11.78 -6.89
C ARG A 63 -6.11 -11.34 -7.20
N GLU A 64 -6.92 -12.26 -7.75
CA GLU A 64 -8.30 -11.99 -8.17
C GLU A 64 -9.16 -11.35 -7.07
N SER A 65 -9.08 -11.84 -5.82
CA SER A 65 -9.84 -11.29 -4.70
C SER A 65 -9.47 -9.85 -4.36
N VAL A 66 -8.20 -9.47 -4.58
CA VAL A 66 -7.71 -8.10 -4.35
C VAL A 66 -8.17 -7.20 -5.49
N GLY A 67 -8.01 -7.64 -6.75
CA GLY A 67 -8.50 -6.91 -7.91
C GLY A 67 -10.01 -6.64 -7.86
N LYS A 68 -10.81 -7.62 -7.43
CA LYS A 68 -12.28 -7.48 -7.29
C LYS A 68 -12.73 -6.52 -6.18
N THR A 69 -11.85 -6.19 -5.24
CA THR A 69 -12.17 -5.33 -4.07
C THR A 69 -11.42 -4.00 -4.10
N THR A 70 -10.50 -3.83 -5.05
CA THR A 70 -9.79 -2.57 -5.27
C THR A 70 -10.63 -1.67 -6.17
N SER A 71 -10.76 -0.39 -5.78
CA SER A 71 -11.46 0.59 -6.62
C SER A 71 -10.68 0.85 -7.90
N ALA A 72 -11.38 1.18 -8.99
CA ALA A 72 -10.74 1.59 -10.23
C ALA A 72 -9.85 2.83 -10.03
N GLU A 73 -8.79 2.95 -10.81
CA GLU A 73 -7.77 4.01 -10.69
C GLU A 73 -8.39 5.42 -10.74
N ASP A 74 -9.37 5.65 -11.63
CA ASP A 74 -10.07 6.94 -11.75
C ASP A 74 -10.81 7.32 -10.45
N LYS A 75 -11.34 6.35 -9.72
CA LYS A 75 -12.01 6.56 -8.44
C LYS A 75 -11.02 6.79 -7.31
N LEU A 76 -9.91 6.05 -7.31
CA LEU A 76 -8.84 6.27 -6.34
C LEU A 76 -8.23 7.66 -6.51
N GLN A 77 -7.93 8.07 -7.75
CA GLN A 77 -7.35 9.38 -8.04
C GLN A 77 -8.19 10.52 -7.47
N VAL A 78 -9.53 10.49 -7.61
CA VAL A 78 -10.41 11.52 -7.03
C VAL A 78 -10.26 11.62 -5.50
N ILE A 79 -10.06 10.49 -4.82
CA ILE A 79 -9.87 10.45 -3.36
C ILE A 79 -8.47 10.98 -3.01
N TYR A 80 -7.43 10.49 -3.68
CA TYR A 80 -6.05 10.85 -3.39
C TYR A 80 -5.74 12.28 -3.75
N ASP A 81 -6.32 12.85 -4.81
CA ASP A 81 -6.17 14.26 -5.17
C ASP A 81 -6.49 15.19 -3.98
N ARG A 82 -7.49 14.84 -3.17
CA ARG A 82 -7.84 15.61 -1.96
C ARG A 82 -6.74 15.51 -0.91
N TYR A 83 -6.14 14.34 -0.72
CA TYR A 83 -4.99 14.16 0.18
C TYR A 83 -3.74 14.86 -0.36
N LEU A 84 -3.51 14.82 -1.68
CA LEU A 84 -2.35 15.42 -2.33
C LEU A 84 -2.39 16.95 -2.27
N ARG A 85 -3.59 17.55 -2.31
CA ARG A 85 -3.85 18.99 -2.21
C ARG A 85 -4.11 19.49 -0.77
N ASP A 86 -4.04 18.61 0.22
CA ASP A 86 -4.33 18.91 1.64
C ASP A 86 -5.78 19.37 1.92
N GLU A 87 -6.74 18.89 1.11
CA GLU A 87 -8.17 19.21 1.20
C GLU A 87 -9.00 18.08 1.85
N ALA A 88 -8.37 16.95 2.20
CA ALA A 88 -9.04 15.81 2.81
C ALA A 88 -9.65 16.17 4.19
N GLN A 89 -10.88 15.72 4.43
CA GLN A 89 -11.66 15.99 5.65
C GLN A 89 -11.74 14.76 6.59
N SER A 90 -10.79 13.83 6.48
CA SER A 90 -10.73 12.71 7.42
C SER A 90 -10.15 13.18 8.76
N GLU A 91 -10.53 12.51 9.86
CA GLU A 91 -9.97 12.76 11.19
C GLU A 91 -8.43 12.71 11.18
N VAL A 92 -7.86 11.79 10.39
CA VAL A 92 -6.41 11.66 10.20
C VAL A 92 -5.82 12.89 9.48
N ALA A 93 -6.47 13.38 8.42
CA ALA A 93 -6.00 14.56 7.70
C ALA A 93 -6.09 15.81 8.59
N GLU A 94 -7.17 15.98 9.33
CA GLU A 94 -7.32 17.07 10.29
C GLU A 94 -6.31 17.02 11.43
N ALA A 95 -6.07 15.83 12.00
CA ALA A 95 -5.06 15.64 13.03
C ALA A 95 -3.66 15.97 12.49
N THR A 96 -3.34 15.53 11.27
CA THR A 96 -2.06 15.82 10.61
C THR A 96 -1.86 17.32 10.38
N ARG A 97 -2.86 18.00 9.81
CA ARG A 97 -2.85 19.47 9.61
C ARG A 97 -2.71 20.24 10.93
N ALA A 98 -3.32 19.74 12.00
CA ALA A 98 -3.25 20.34 13.33
C ALA A 98 -1.98 19.96 14.12
N GLY A 99 -1.08 19.13 13.57
CA GLY A 99 0.10 18.64 14.27
C GLY A 99 -0.21 17.77 15.50
N ARG A 100 -1.38 17.12 15.52
CA ARG A 100 -1.85 16.24 16.60
C ARG A 100 -1.47 14.79 16.33
N ALA A 101 -1.51 13.97 17.38
CA ALA A 101 -1.43 12.52 17.23
C ALA A 101 -2.60 12.00 16.37
N LEU A 102 -2.37 10.88 15.68
CA LEU A 102 -3.42 10.18 14.96
C LEU A 102 -4.52 9.69 15.93
N PRO A 103 -5.80 9.79 15.54
CA PRO A 103 -6.95 9.36 16.35
C PRO A 103 -7.01 7.83 16.54
#